data_AF-A0A661RF85-F1
#
_entry.id   AF-A0A661RF85-F1
#
_cell.length_a   1.000
_cell.length_b   1.000
_cell.length_c   1.000
_cell.angle_alpha   90.00
_cell.angle_beta   90.00
_cell.angle_gamma   90.00
#
_symmetry.space_group_name_H-M   'P 1'
#
loop_
_entity.id
_entity.type
_entity.pdbx_description
1 polymer ?
#
loop_
_entity_poly.entity_id
_entity_poly.type
_entity_poly.pdbx_seq_one_letter_code
_entity_poly.pdbx_strand_id
1 'polypeptide(L)'
;MSKPPEKWIDLDEERFCQEIAQRAQQFSRVETLIFPNSEKSKKNIGMRLALTKSSGKEQEKVFFISPEEEKEIKGLQNKFIKLIQSDKNGIAAAYKAIWEIMASQKPKEENE
;
A
#
# COMPACT_ATOMS: atom_id res chain seq x y z
N MET A 1 -15.20 21.24 23.82
CA MET A 1 -14.27 22.30 23.39
C MET A 1 -12.86 21.74 23.48
N SER A 2 -12.11 21.67 22.39
CA SER A 2 -10.72 21.20 22.41
C SER A 2 -9.83 22.18 23.16
N LYS A 3 -8.92 21.67 24.00
CA LYS A 3 -7.87 22.50 24.62
C LYS A 3 -6.96 23.06 23.51
N PRO A 4 -6.55 24.33 23.59
CA PRO A 4 -5.59 24.88 22.64
C PRO A 4 -4.22 24.18 22.80
N PRO A 5 -3.40 24.07 21.73
CA PRO A 5 -2.08 23.44 21.76
C PRO A 5 -1.16 23.95 22.87
N GLU A 6 -1.25 25.24 23.19
CA GLU A 6 -0.50 25.90 24.28
C GLU A 6 -0.81 25.34 25.68
N LYS A 7 -1.89 24.56 25.82
CA LYS A 7 -2.33 23.93 27.08
C LYS A 7 -2.32 22.40 26.99
N TRP A 8 -1.70 21.83 25.97
CA TRP A 8 -1.54 20.39 25.86
C TRP A 8 -0.52 19.92 26.89
N ILE A 9 -0.84 18.80 27.53
CA ILE A 9 0.15 18.00 28.24
C ILE A 9 0.73 16.98 27.27
N ASP A 10 1.87 16.37 27.59
CA ASP A 10 2.53 15.38 26.75
C ASP A 10 1.58 14.27 26.25
N LEU A 11 0.62 13.84 27.09
CA LEU A 11 -0.40 12.86 26.72
C LEU A 11 -1.39 13.38 25.66
N ASP A 12 -1.76 14.65 25.73
CA ASP A 12 -2.63 15.30 24.74
C ASP A 12 -1.89 15.42 23.39
N GLU A 13 -0.58 15.71 23.41
CA GLU A 13 0.28 15.76 22.22
C GLU A 13 0.48 14.38 21.58
N GLU A 14 0.81 13.36 22.38
CA GLU A 14 0.99 11.99 21.87
C GLU A 14 -0.29 11.48 21.21
N ARG A 15 -1.45 11.72 21.85
CA ARG A 15 -2.75 11.36 21.29
C ARG A 15 -3.01 12.11 19.98
N PHE A 16 -2.72 13.41 19.92
CA PHE A 16 -2.87 14.19 18.70
C PHE A 16 -1.98 13.65 17.57
N CYS A 17 -0.72 13.34 17.84
CA CYS A 17 0.20 12.77 16.87
C CYS A 17 -0.29 11.41 16.34
N GLN A 18 -0.80 10.54 17.20
CA GLN A 18 -1.39 9.26 16.81
C GLN A 18 -2.63 9.46 15.93
N GLU A 19 -3.55 10.34 16.33
CA GLU A 19 -4.78 10.62 15.59
C GLU A 19 -4.47 11.28 14.23
N ILE A 20 -3.55 12.25 14.17
CA ILE A 20 -3.09 12.88 12.93
C ILE A 20 -2.40 11.87 12.02
N ALA A 21 -1.52 11.01 12.53
CA ALA A 21 -0.86 10.00 11.71
C ALA A 21 -1.87 9.04 11.08
N GLN A 22 -2.86 8.59 11.88
CA GLN A 22 -3.92 7.71 11.39
C GLN A 22 -4.80 8.38 10.33
N ARG A 23 -5.10 9.67 10.50
CA ARG A 23 -5.90 10.46 9.54
C ARG A 23 -5.09 10.81 8.29
N ALA A 24 -3.83 11.19 8.42
CA ALA A 24 -2.92 11.46 7.32
C ALA A 24 -2.74 10.20 6.45
N GLN A 25 -2.62 9.02 7.08
CA GLN A 25 -2.64 7.75 6.35
C GLN A 25 -3.97 7.54 5.60
N GLN A 26 -5.11 7.89 6.20
CA GLN A 26 -6.42 7.85 5.51
C GLN A 26 -6.50 8.82 4.32
N PHE A 27 -5.97 10.04 4.45
CA PHE A 27 -5.96 11.02 3.36
C PHE A 27 -5.02 10.60 2.22
N SER A 28 -3.81 10.15 2.53
CA SER A 28 -2.87 9.61 1.54
C SER A 28 -3.46 8.40 0.79
N ARG A 29 -4.20 7.52 1.49
CA ARG A 29 -4.95 6.39 0.88
C ARG A 29 -6.00 6.86 -0.12
N VAL A 30 -6.69 7.96 0.15
CA VAL A 30 -7.75 8.52 -0.73
C VAL A 30 -7.14 9.26 -1.92
N GLU A 31 -6.08 10.04 -1.68
CA GLU A 31 -5.36 10.77 -2.71
C GLU A 31 -4.79 9.84 -3.79
N THR A 32 -4.25 8.70 -3.38
CA THR A 32 -3.73 7.67 -4.29
C THR A 32 -4.84 6.94 -5.07
N LEU A 33 -6.08 6.95 -4.58
CA LEU A 33 -7.21 6.30 -5.23
C LEU A 33 -7.95 7.19 -6.23
N ILE A 34 -7.91 8.52 -6.03
CA ILE A 34 -8.80 9.47 -6.72
C ILE A 34 -8.08 10.34 -7.76
N PHE A 35 -6.75 10.48 -7.74
CA PHE A 35 -6.02 11.31 -8.72
C PHE A 35 -5.19 10.56 -9.78
N PRO A 36 -5.81 9.78 -10.68
CA PRO A 36 -5.30 9.59 -12.01
C PRO A 36 -5.79 10.74 -12.92
N ASN A 37 -5.31 11.97 -12.73
CA ASN A 37 -5.73 13.13 -13.54
C ASN A 37 -4.76 13.43 -14.71
N SER A 38 -4.19 12.38 -15.32
CA SER A 38 -3.54 12.48 -16.62
C SER A 38 -4.39 11.72 -17.64
N GLU A 39 -4.49 12.16 -18.88
CA GLU A 39 -5.32 11.49 -19.89
C GLU A 39 -4.96 10.00 -20.13
N LYS A 40 -3.75 9.58 -19.72
CA LYS A 40 -3.28 8.19 -19.74
C LYS A 40 -3.92 7.30 -18.67
N SER A 41 -4.42 7.86 -17.58
CA SER A 41 -4.88 7.09 -16.43
C SER A 41 -6.39 6.83 -16.41
N LYS A 42 -7.15 7.35 -17.38
CA LYS A 42 -8.57 6.99 -17.59
C LYS A 42 -8.78 5.55 -18.05
N LYS A 43 -7.74 4.86 -18.53
CA LYS A 43 -7.81 3.47 -19.01
C LYS A 43 -7.16 2.47 -18.05
N ASN A 44 -6.38 2.92 -17.08
CA ASN A 44 -5.62 2.04 -16.22
C ASN A 44 -6.45 1.60 -15.01
N ILE A 45 -6.36 0.32 -14.65
CA ILE A 45 -6.95 -0.27 -13.46
C ILE A 45 -5.98 -0.03 -12.29
N GLY A 46 -6.45 0.67 -11.25
CA GLY A 46 -5.69 0.84 -10.02
C GLY A 46 -5.80 -0.38 -9.12
N MET A 47 -4.67 -0.87 -8.61
CA MET A 47 -4.60 -1.99 -7.67
C MET A 47 -3.78 -1.59 -6.45
N ARG A 48 -4.25 -1.97 -5.26
CA ARG A 48 -3.55 -1.74 -4.01
C ARG A 48 -3.19 -3.05 -3.33
N LEU A 49 -1.93 -3.16 -2.92
CA LEU A 49 -1.44 -4.22 -2.06
C LEU A 49 -0.97 -3.65 -0.72
N ALA A 50 -1.54 -4.17 0.37
CA ALA A 50 -1.10 -3.87 1.73
C ALA A 50 -0.74 -5.18 2.43
N LEU A 51 0.47 -5.24 3.00
CA LEU A 51 0.96 -6.36 3.79
C LEU A 51 1.30 -5.87 5.19
N THR A 52 0.82 -6.59 6.21
CA THR A 52 1.11 -6.31 7.62
C THR A 52 1.80 -7.51 8.24
N LYS A 53 2.90 -7.27 8.97
CA LYS A 53 3.60 -8.28 9.78
C LYS A 53 3.00 -8.38 11.17
N SER A 54 3.18 -9.53 11.82
CA SER A 54 2.84 -9.72 13.24
C SER A 54 3.52 -8.72 14.18
N SER A 55 4.66 -8.14 13.76
CA SER A 55 5.34 -7.07 14.48
C SER A 55 4.67 -5.70 14.37
N GLY A 56 3.52 -5.58 13.67
CA GLY A 56 2.84 -4.32 13.41
C GLY A 56 3.44 -3.46 12.30
N LYS A 57 4.48 -3.94 11.60
CA LYS A 57 5.05 -3.22 10.45
C LYS A 57 4.14 -3.40 9.22
N GLU A 58 3.81 -2.31 8.55
CA GLU A 58 3.01 -2.29 7.34
C GLU A 58 3.83 -1.86 6.13
N GLN A 59 3.55 -2.46 4.97
CA GLN A 59 4.01 -2.00 3.67
C GLN A 59 2.82 -1.91 2.73
N GLU A 60 2.70 -0.77 2.06
CA GLU A 60 1.61 -0.47 1.12
C GLU A 60 2.21 -0.05 -0.22
N LYS A 61 1.64 -0.54 -1.31
CA LYS A 61 1.98 -0.10 -2.65
C LYS A 61 0.76 -0.08 -3.56
N VAL A 62 0.66 0.99 -4.34
CA VAL A 62 -0.34 1.13 -5.40
C VAL A 62 0.33 0.94 -6.75
N PHE A 63 -0.34 0.22 -7.62
CA PHE A 63 0.08 -0.07 -8.98
C PHE A 63 -1.06 0.31 -9.91
N PHE A 64 -0.71 0.78 -11.09
CA PHE A 64 -1.65 1.01 -12.18
C PHE A 64 -1.29 0.07 -13.30
N ILE A 65 -2.29 -0.63 -13.82
CA ILE A 65 -2.10 -1.56 -14.94
C ILE A 65 -3.01 -1.11 -16.08
N SER A 66 -2.51 -1.19 -17.30
CA SER A 66 -3.30 -0.95 -18.49
C SER A 66 -4.18 -2.16 -18.83
N PRO A 67 -5.27 -1.98 -19.62
CA PRO A 67 -6.10 -3.09 -20.08
C PRO A 67 -5.34 -4.10 -20.96
N GLU A 68 -4.30 -3.65 -21.65
CA GLU A 68 -3.41 -4.50 -22.43
C GLU A 68 -2.53 -5.39 -21.52
N GLU A 69 -1.97 -4.83 -20.43
CA GLU A 69 -1.19 -5.56 -19.44
C GLU A 69 -2.02 -6.57 -18.65
N GLU A 70 -3.32 -6.32 -18.45
CA GLU A 70 -4.24 -7.24 -17.74
C GLU A 70 -4.22 -8.67 -18.32
N LYS A 71 -4.10 -8.81 -19.65
CA LYS A 71 -4.02 -10.14 -20.28
C LYS A 71 -2.74 -10.89 -19.91
N GLU A 72 -1.62 -10.19 -19.89
CA GLU A 72 -0.32 -10.74 -19.52
C GLU A 72 -0.29 -11.09 -18.03
N ILE A 73 -0.81 -10.20 -17.19
CA ILE A 73 -0.98 -10.38 -15.75
C ILE A 73 -1.83 -11.61 -15.46
N LYS A 74 -2.94 -11.81 -16.17
CA LYS A 74 -3.79 -13.00 -16.00
C LYS A 74 -3.03 -14.30 -16.30
N GLY A 75 -2.15 -14.28 -17.31
CA GLY A 75 -1.25 -15.40 -17.61
C GLY A 75 -0.28 -15.70 -16.46
N LEU A 76 0.33 -14.67 -15.89
CA LEU A 76 1.22 -14.79 -14.73
C LEU A 76 0.47 -15.23 -13.47
N GLN A 77 -0.71 -14.67 -13.22
CA GLN A 77 -1.58 -15.02 -12.11
C GLN A 77 -1.87 -16.53 -12.10
N ASN A 78 -2.21 -17.11 -13.24
CA ASN A 78 -2.47 -18.55 -13.34
C ASN A 78 -1.23 -19.40 -13.01
N LYS A 79 -0.03 -18.94 -13.38
CA LYS A 79 1.24 -19.60 -13.01
C LYS A 79 1.49 -19.50 -11.51
N PHE A 80 1.27 -18.32 -10.93
CA PHE A 80 1.42 -18.11 -9.49
C PHE A 80 0.43 -18.93 -8.68
N ILE A 81 -0.85 -18.99 -9.08
CA ILE A 81 -1.85 -19.81 -8.39
C ILE A 81 -1.42 -21.28 -8.36
N LYS A 82 -0.99 -21.82 -9.50
CA LYS A 82 -0.50 -23.22 -9.56
C LYS A 82 0.69 -23.45 -8.64
N LEU A 83 1.65 -22.51 -8.61
CA LEU A 83 2.82 -22.60 -7.74
C LEU A 83 2.43 -22.52 -6.26
N ILE A 84 1.57 -21.57 -5.90
CA ILE A 84 1.11 -21.36 -4.52
C ILE A 84 0.29 -22.55 -4.03
N GLN A 85 -0.53 -23.15 -4.88
CA GLN A 85 -1.35 -24.32 -4.52
C GLN A 85 -0.56 -25.63 -4.49
N SER A 86 0.66 -25.67 -5.05
CA SER A 86 1.47 -26.88 -5.09
C SER A 86 2.00 -27.31 -3.72
N ASP A 87 2.07 -26.39 -2.75
CA ASP A 87 2.55 -26.65 -1.39
C ASP A 87 1.62 -26.04 -0.33
N LYS A 88 1.46 -26.73 0.79
CA LYS A 88 0.63 -26.28 1.92
C LYS A 88 1.05 -24.91 2.48
N ASN A 89 2.33 -24.56 2.34
CA ASN A 89 2.92 -23.30 2.79
C ASN A 89 3.04 -22.27 1.67
N GLY A 90 2.53 -22.54 0.47
CA GLY A 90 2.73 -21.68 -0.69
C GLY A 90 2.23 -20.23 -0.49
N ILE A 91 1.12 -20.04 0.26
CA ILE A 91 0.62 -18.70 0.60
C ILE A 91 1.59 -17.97 1.52
N ALA A 92 2.13 -18.65 2.53
CA ALA A 92 3.10 -18.07 3.45
C ALA A 92 4.42 -17.74 2.74
N ALA A 93 4.84 -18.59 1.79
CA ALA A 93 6.01 -18.34 0.94
C ALA A 93 5.79 -17.13 0.03
N ALA A 94 4.63 -17.03 -0.62
CA ALA A 94 4.27 -15.88 -1.45
C ALA A 94 4.24 -14.59 -0.64
N TYR A 95 3.65 -14.60 0.56
CA TYR A 95 3.64 -13.46 1.48
C TYR A 95 5.06 -12.98 1.78
N LYS A 96 5.97 -13.89 2.15
CA LYS A 96 7.37 -13.53 2.47
C LYS A 96 8.11 -12.97 1.26
N ALA A 97 7.96 -13.60 0.09
CA ALA A 97 8.58 -13.14 -1.14
C ALA A 97 8.12 -11.75 -1.55
N ILE A 98 6.80 -11.49 -1.50
CA ILE A 98 6.25 -10.18 -1.85
C ILE A 98 6.70 -9.13 -0.84
N TRP A 99 6.76 -9.46 0.45
CA TRP A 99 7.32 -8.57 1.46
C TRP A 99 8.76 -8.17 1.16
N GLU A 100 9.63 -9.13 0.82
CA GLU A 100 11.04 -8.86 0.51
C GLU A 100 11.19 -7.97 -0.73
N ILE A 101 10.38 -8.21 -1.75
CA ILE A 101 10.33 -7.36 -2.96
C ILE A 101 9.91 -5.93 -2.59
N MET A 102 8.86 -5.78 -1.78
CA MET A 102 8.37 -4.46 -1.35
C MET A 102 9.39 -3.75 -0.44
N ALA A 103 10.07 -4.47 0.45
CA ALA A 103 11.10 -3.92 1.33
C ALA A 103 12.37 -3.50 0.60
N SER A 104 12.69 -4.17 -0.52
CA SER A 104 13.89 -3.87 -1.33
C SER A 104 13.69 -2.68 -2.25
N GLN A 105 12.44 -2.33 -2.57
CA GLN A 105 12.12 -1.14 -3.34
C GLN A 105 12.04 0.07 -2.39
N LYS A 106 13.20 0.70 -2.12
CA LYS A 106 13.23 2.05 -1.53
C LYS A 106 12.38 3.02 -2.37
N PRO A 107 11.79 4.07 -1.78
CA PRO A 107 11.01 5.04 -2.53
C PRO A 107 11.90 5.61 -3.64
N LYS A 108 11.41 5.61 -4.89
CA LYS A 108 11.89 6.60 -5.84
C LYS A 108 11.45 7.93 -5.26
N GLU A 109 12.39 8.69 -4.68
CA GLU A 109 12.23 10.13 -4.55
C GLU A 109 11.87 10.65 -5.95
N GLU A 110 10.64 11.13 -6.11
CA GLU A 110 10.27 11.99 -7.23
C GLU A 110 11.16 13.22 -7.13
N ASN A 111 12.23 13.23 -7.94
CA ASN A 111 12.97 14.43 -8.23
C ASN A 111 12.23 15.20 -9.34
N GLU A 112 12.03 16.48 -9.04
CA GLU A 112 11.66 17.63 -9.89
C GLU A 112 10.20 17.82 -10.32
#